data_AF-A0A961HBB6-F1
#
_entry.id   AF-A0A961HBB6-F1
#
_cell.length_a   1.000
_cell.length_b   1.000
_cell.length_c   1.000
_cell.angle_alpha   90.00
_cell.angle_beta   90.00
_cell.angle_gamma   90.00
#
_symmetry.space_group_name_H-M   'P 1'
#
loop_
_entity.id
_entity.type
_entity.pdbx_description
1 polymer ?
#
loop_
_entity_poly.entity_id
_entity_poly.type
_entity_poly.pdbx_seq_one_letter_code
_entity_poly.pdbx_strand_id
1 'polypeptide(L)'
;MRIEIRASAQQHGITDAEIRATITYPALRLPLTARRPHADLYFYTAPAAPNQPWIEVIADHAHPATAIAFHAMMLRPNTVANLGIANLIDPEYARQRK
;
A
#
# COMPACT_ATOMS: atom_id res chain seq x y z
N MET A 1 7.57 -12.49 8.26
CA MET A 1 8.11 -11.23 7.70
C MET A 1 7.78 -10.11 8.68
N ARG A 2 8.76 -9.29 9.08
CA ARG A 2 8.53 -8.13 9.96
C ARG A 2 8.12 -6.92 9.10
N ILE A 3 7.18 -6.11 9.59
CA ILE A 3 6.77 -4.88 8.92
C ILE A 3 7.25 -3.69 9.77
N GLU A 4 8.13 -2.88 9.21
CA GLU A 4 8.56 -1.60 9.77
C GLU A 4 7.80 -0.47 9.07
N ILE A 5 7.27 0.47 9.84
CA ILE A 5 6.46 1.57 9.32
C ILE A 5 7.21 2.87 9.57
N ARG A 6 7.55 3.58 8.50
CA ARG A 6 8.15 4.91 8.60
C ARG A 6 7.06 5.93 8.92
N ALA A 7 7.42 6.98 9.65
CA ALA A 7 6.50 8.08 9.95
C ALA A 7 5.89 8.71 8.67
N SER A 8 6.61 8.68 7.54
CA SER A 8 6.10 9.14 6.25
C SER A 8 4.87 8.36 5.77
N ALA A 9 4.77 7.06 6.09
CA ALA A 9 3.61 6.25 5.71
C ALA A 9 2.33 6.65 6.45
N GLN A 10 2.46 7.31 7.61
CA GLN A 10 1.32 7.74 8.42
C GLN A 10 0.84 9.17 8.07
N GLN A 11 1.53 9.87 7.15
CA GLN A 11 1.26 11.28 6.82
C GLN A 11 -0.15 11.55 6.27
N HIS A 12 -0.85 10.52 5.81
CA HIS A 12 -2.21 10.62 5.28
C HIS A 12 -3.24 9.98 6.21
N GLY A 13 -3.01 9.99 7.52
CA GLY A 13 -3.95 9.51 8.53
C GLY A 13 -4.27 8.02 8.44
N ILE A 14 -3.35 7.23 7.86
CA ILE A 14 -3.44 5.76 7.84
C ILE A 14 -2.66 5.22 9.04
N THR A 15 -3.34 4.42 9.84
CA THR A 15 -2.79 3.89 11.09
C THR A 15 -1.83 2.72 10.86
N ASP A 16 -0.99 2.43 11.85
CA ASP A 16 -0.10 1.26 11.83
C ASP A 16 -0.86 -0.05 11.61
N ALA A 17 -2.03 -0.20 12.24
CA ALA A 17 -2.86 -1.39 12.13
C ALA A 17 -3.38 -1.56 10.70
N GLU A 18 -3.85 -0.49 10.07
CA GLU A 18 -4.32 -0.50 8.68
C GLU A 18 -3.18 -0.83 7.72
N ILE A 19 -2.01 -0.20 7.86
CA ILE A 19 -0.83 -0.48 7.02
C ILE A 19 -0.42 -1.96 7.14
N ARG A 20 -0.36 -2.49 8.37
CA ARG A 20 -0.04 -3.91 8.61
C ARG A 20 -1.08 -4.83 8.01
N ALA A 21 -2.37 -4.51 8.15
CA ALA A 21 -3.44 -5.30 7.57
C ALA A 21 -3.34 -5.34 6.05
N THR A 22 -3.16 -4.19 5.38
CA THR A 22 -3.05 -4.09 3.92
C THR A 22 -1.84 -4.84 3.36
N ILE A 23 -0.68 -4.83 4.05
CA ILE A 23 0.49 -5.60 3.62
C ILE A 23 0.33 -7.11 3.88
N THR A 24 -0.32 -7.49 4.98
CA THR A 24 -0.46 -8.90 5.39
C THR A 24 -1.54 -9.61 4.59
N TYR A 25 -2.63 -8.92 4.28
CA TYR A 25 -3.80 -9.44 3.58
C TYR A 25 -4.15 -8.58 2.36
N PRO A 26 -3.23 -8.44 1.39
CA PRO A 26 -3.49 -7.65 0.20
C PRO A 26 -4.52 -8.33 -0.68
N ALA A 27 -5.43 -7.54 -1.25
CA ALA A 27 -6.27 -7.98 -2.36
C ALA A 27 -5.45 -8.04 -3.65
N LEU A 28 -4.51 -7.09 -3.81
CA LEU A 28 -3.55 -7.07 -4.89
C LEU A 28 -2.16 -6.64 -4.42
N ARG A 29 -1.14 -7.34 -4.91
CA ARG A 29 0.28 -7.02 -4.72
C ARG A 29 0.98 -6.98 -6.08
N LEU A 30 1.72 -5.91 -6.35
CA LEU A 30 2.43 -5.73 -7.62
C LEU A 30 3.83 -5.18 -7.37
N PRO A 31 4.85 -5.64 -8.12
CA PRO A 31 6.16 -4.99 -8.10
C PRO A 31 6.07 -3.60 -8.75
N LEU A 32 6.82 -2.64 -8.22
CA LEU A 32 7.01 -1.32 -8.80
C LEU A 32 8.45 -1.15 -9.26
N THR A 33 8.63 -0.49 -10.40
CA THR A 33 9.98 -0.14 -10.87
C THR A 33 10.62 0.87 -9.93
N ALA A 34 11.69 0.45 -9.25
CA ALA A 34 12.48 1.33 -8.41
C ALA A 34 13.28 2.33 -9.25
N ARG A 35 13.34 3.58 -8.79
CA ARG A 35 14.21 4.63 -9.37
C ARG A 35 15.58 4.72 -8.70
N ARG A 36 15.81 3.92 -7.66
CA ARG A 36 17.06 3.87 -6.89
C ARG A 36 17.63 2.45 -6.95
N PRO A 37 18.96 2.29 -7.07
CA PRO A 37 19.58 0.97 -7.00
C PRO A 37 19.21 0.24 -5.70
N HIS A 38 19.08 -1.07 -5.81
CA HIS A 38 18.86 -2.00 -4.68
C HIS A 38 17.53 -1.85 -3.91
N ALA A 39 16.62 -0.98 -4.33
CA ALA A 39 15.26 -0.96 -3.79
C ALA A 39 14.41 -2.03 -4.49
N ASP A 40 13.63 -2.78 -3.70
CA ASP A 40 12.71 -3.80 -4.18
C ASP A 40 11.29 -3.41 -3.76
N LEU A 41 10.63 -2.62 -4.61
CA LEU A 41 9.40 -1.93 -4.25
C LEU A 41 8.18 -2.75 -4.62
N TYR A 42 7.23 -2.84 -3.69
CA TYR A 42 5.92 -3.44 -3.92
C TYR A 42 4.80 -2.47 -3.55
N PHE A 43 3.80 -2.43 -4.42
CA PHE A 43 2.50 -1.83 -4.17
C PHE A 43 1.56 -2.89 -3.59
N TYR A 44 0.88 -2.53 -2.51
CA TYR A 44 -0.15 -3.32 -1.86
C TYR A 44 -1.44 -2.52 -1.86
N THR A 45 -2.56 -3.17 -2.14
CA THR A 45 -3.86 -2.57 -1.92
C THR A 45 -4.90 -3.57 -1.42
N ALA A 46 -5.68 -3.11 -0.45
CA ALA A 46 -6.77 -3.82 0.19
C ALA A 46 -7.54 -2.85 1.09
N PRO A 47 -8.79 -3.16 1.43
CA PRO A 47 -9.43 -2.54 2.58
C PRO A 47 -8.78 -3.08 3.88
N ALA A 48 -8.67 -2.25 4.91
CA ALA A 48 -8.09 -2.70 6.18
C ALA A 48 -9.01 -3.67 6.96
N ALA A 49 -10.31 -3.62 6.69
CA ALA A 49 -11.34 -4.51 7.21
C ALA A 49 -12.48 -4.63 6.18
N PRO A 50 -13.37 -5.64 6.30
CA PRO A 50 -14.52 -5.77 5.40
C PRO A 50 -15.37 -4.50 5.36
N ASN A 51 -15.86 -4.14 4.17
CA ASN A 51 -16.70 -2.96 3.91
C ASN A 51 -16.06 -1.63 4.37
N GLN A 52 -14.74 -1.54 4.31
CA GLN A 52 -14.02 -0.28 4.46
C GLN A 52 -13.43 0.17 3.13
N PRO A 53 -13.23 1.48 2.94
CA PRO A 53 -12.55 1.98 1.76
C PRO A 53 -11.13 1.44 1.64
N TRP A 54 -10.68 1.27 0.40
CA TRP A 54 -9.39 0.67 0.09
C TRP A 54 -8.23 1.61 0.37
N ILE A 55 -7.11 1.01 0.78
CA ILE A 55 -5.86 1.69 1.11
C ILE A 55 -4.82 1.23 0.10
N GLU A 56 -3.95 2.14 -0.32
CA GLU A 56 -2.70 1.81 -1.00
C GLU A 56 -1.54 1.93 -0.03
N VAL A 57 -0.60 0.99 -0.09
CA VAL A 57 0.64 0.99 0.69
C VAL A 57 1.79 0.64 -0.24
N ILE A 58 2.92 1.35 -0.14
CA ILE A 58 4.16 0.98 -0.80
C ILE A 58 5.19 0.61 0.25
N ALA A 59 5.82 -0.56 0.06
CA ALA A 59 6.89 -1.04 0.92
C ALA A 59 8.11 -1.46 0.11
N ASP A 60 9.29 -1.27 0.72
CA ASP A 60 10.57 -1.78 0.21
C ASP A 60 10.91 -3.12 0.87
N HIS A 61 11.26 -4.09 0.04
CA HIS A 61 11.59 -5.48 0.38
C HIS A 61 13.06 -5.80 0.17
N ALA A 62 13.92 -4.80 -0.06
CA ALA A 62 15.35 -4.99 -0.24
C ALA A 62 16.01 -5.83 0.87
N HIS A 63 15.44 -5.83 2.08
CA HIS A 63 15.83 -6.73 3.15
C HIS A 63 14.94 -8.00 3.20
N PRO A 64 15.51 -9.22 3.17
CA PRO A 64 14.74 -10.46 2.97
C PRO A 64 13.74 -10.78 4.11
N ALA A 65 13.96 -10.25 5.31
CA ALA A 65 13.09 -10.50 6.47
C ALA A 65 12.15 -9.33 6.82
N THR A 66 12.30 -8.16 6.16
CA THR A 66 11.67 -6.91 6.58
C THR A 66 11.05 -6.17 5.40
N ALA A 67 9.75 -5.88 5.50
CA ALA A 67 9.08 -4.93 4.63
C ALA A 67 9.08 -3.56 5.29
N ILE A 68 9.66 -2.55 4.64
CA ILE A 68 9.70 -1.17 5.14
C ILE A 68 8.61 -0.37 4.42
N ALA A 69 7.47 -0.16 5.07
CA ALA A 69 6.40 0.69 4.56
C ALA A 69 6.78 2.17 4.74
N PHE A 70 6.79 2.91 3.63
CA PHE A 70 7.17 4.33 3.64
C PHE A 70 6.11 5.26 3.03
N HIS A 71 5.07 4.71 2.41
CA HIS A 71 3.93 5.43 1.85
C HIS A 71 2.65 4.64 2.13
N ALA A 72 1.63 5.32 2.62
CA ALA A 72 0.27 4.79 2.66
C ALA A 72 -0.74 5.93 2.52
N MET A 73 -1.82 5.69 1.80
CA MET A 73 -2.93 6.64 1.65
C MET A 73 -4.21 5.92 1.22
N MET A 74 -5.35 6.62 1.21
CA MET A 74 -6.56 6.03 0.62
C MET A 74 -6.31 5.78 -0.87
N LEU A 75 -6.72 4.61 -1.38
CA LEU A 75 -6.54 4.27 -2.78
C LEU A 75 -7.26 5.31 -3.67
N ARG A 76 -6.57 5.75 -4.73
CA ARG A 76 -7.15 6.72 -5.68
C ARG A 76 -7.51 6.06 -7.01
N PRO A 77 -8.62 6.47 -7.66
CA PRO A 77 -8.97 6.02 -9.00
C PRO A 77 -7.82 6.22 -10.02
N ASN A 78 -7.12 7.35 -9.94
CA ASN A 78 -5.97 7.62 -10.83
C ASN A 78 -4.81 6.64 -10.60
N THR A 79 -4.57 6.17 -9.36
CA THR A 79 -3.54 5.15 -9.11
C THR A 79 -3.92 3.85 -9.83
N VAL A 80 -5.18 3.43 -9.70
CA VAL A 80 -5.72 2.23 -10.35
C VAL A 80 -5.61 2.32 -11.88
N ALA A 81 -5.98 3.46 -12.45
CA ALA A 81 -5.88 3.70 -13.90
C ALA A 81 -4.43 3.69 -14.39
N ASN A 82 -3.53 4.40 -13.71
CA ASN A 82 -2.12 4.51 -14.12
C ASN A 82 -1.35 3.19 -14.01
N LEU A 83 -1.72 2.33 -13.06
CA LEU A 83 -1.15 0.99 -12.94
C LEU A 83 -1.81 -0.02 -13.88
N GLY A 84 -2.91 0.33 -14.55
CA GLY A 84 -3.63 -0.57 -15.45
C GLY A 84 -4.35 -1.73 -14.74
N ILE A 85 -4.71 -1.55 -13.47
CA ILE A 85 -5.21 -2.63 -12.60
C ILE A 85 -6.73 -2.59 -12.40
N ALA A 86 -7.44 -1.75 -13.14
CA ALA A 86 -8.89 -1.54 -13.00
C ALA A 86 -9.71 -2.83 -13.17
N ASN A 87 -9.23 -3.78 -13.96
CA ASN A 87 -9.92 -5.06 -14.18
C ASN A 87 -9.52 -6.16 -13.18
N LEU A 88 -8.64 -5.86 -12.22
CA LEU A 88 -8.13 -6.82 -11.23
C LEU A 88 -8.74 -6.63 -9.84
N ILE A 89 -9.36 -5.47 -9.59
CA ILE A 89 -9.89 -5.07 -8.29
C ILE A 89 -11.19 -4.29 -8.47
N ASP A 90 -12.06 -4.33 -7.47
CA ASP A 90 -13.28 -3.51 -7.39
C ASP A 90 -13.27 -2.68 -6.10
N PRO A 91 -12.51 -1.57 -6.08
CA PRO A 91 -12.24 -0.84 -4.85
C PRO A 91 -13.38 0.08 -4.42
N GLU A 92 -13.66 0.10 -3.12
CA GLU A 92 -14.44 1.16 -2.49
C GLU A 92 -13.54 2.36 -2.21
N TYR A 93 -13.81 3.50 -2.84
CA TYR A 93 -13.01 4.72 -2.67
C TYR A 93 -13.52 5.63 -1.56
N ALA A 94 -12.62 6.36 -0.93
CA ALA A 94 -12.96 7.44 0.00
C ALA A 94 -12.04 8.65 -0.15
N ARG A 95 -12.42 9.76 0.49
CA ARG A 95 -11.60 10.97 0.56
C ARG A 95 -10.32 10.71 1.36
N GLN A 96 -9.24 11.39 0.99
CA GLN A 96 -7.99 11.35 1.75
C GLN A 96 -8.21 11.86 3.17
N ARG A 97 -7.57 11.20 4.13
CA ARG A 97 -7.53 11.63 5.53
C ARG A 97 -6.40 12.66 5.71
N LYS A 98 -6.49 13.46 6.76
CA LYS A 98 -5.50 14.49 7.13
C LYS A 98 -4.67 14.02 8.31
#